data_AF-A0A661DHC7-F1
#
_entry.id   AF-A0A661DHC7-F1
#
_cell.length_a   1.000
_cell.length_b   1.000
_cell.length_c   1.000
_cell.angle_alpha   90.00
_cell.angle_beta   90.00
_cell.angle_gamma   90.00
#
_symmetry.space_group_name_H-M   'P 1'
#
loop_
_entity.id
_entity.type
_entity.pdbx_description
1 polymer ?
#
loop_
_entity_poly.entity_id
_entity_poly.type
_entity_poly.pdbx_seq_one_letter_code
_entity_poly.pdbx_strand_id
1 'polypeptide(L)' 'VTEWVKGKSLEEAGQIKNTDIAEELALPPVKIHCSVLAEDAIKAAITDYKEKQSS' A
#
# COMPACT_ATOMS: atom_id res chain seq x y z
N VAL A 1 5.93 3.52 -4.65
CA VAL A 1 4.63 3.02 -4.11
C VAL A 1 3.42 3.57 -4.86
N THR A 2 3.33 4.87 -5.15
CA THR A 2 2.18 5.46 -5.89
C THR A 2 2.02 4.95 -7.33
N GLU A 3 3.09 4.52 -7.98
CA GLU A 3 3.02 3.91 -9.31
C GLU A 3 2.48 2.47 -9.29
N TRP A 4 2.61 1.77 -8.17
CA TRP A 4 2.19 0.37 -8.05
C TRP A 4 0.68 0.21 -7.92
N VAL A 5 0.04 1.23 -7.37
CA VAL A 5 -1.42 1.30 -7.22
C VAL A 5 -2.11 1.86 -8.47
N LYS A 6 -1.38 2.43 -9.44
CA LYS A 6 -1.97 2.90 -10.71
C LYS A 6 -2.38 1.71 -11.58
N GLY A 7 -3.66 1.65 -11.94
CA GLY A 7 -4.20 0.62 -12.84
C GLY A 7 -4.54 -0.71 -12.16
N LYS A 8 -4.27 -0.85 -10.86
CA LYS A 8 -4.77 -1.97 -10.05
C LYS A 8 -6.19 -1.70 -9.56
N SER A 9 -6.97 -2.77 -9.40
CA SER A 9 -8.23 -2.71 -8.67
C SER A 9 -8.01 -2.43 -7.18
N LEU A 10 -9.05 -1.94 -6.49
CA LEU A 10 -8.97 -1.67 -5.04
C LEU A 10 -8.62 -2.92 -4.23
N GLU A 11 -9.04 -4.11 -4.68
CA GLU A 11 -8.69 -5.38 -4.04
C GLU A 11 -7.23 -5.71 -4.23
N GLU A 12 -6.70 -5.59 -5.45
CA GLU A 12 -5.28 -5.81 -5.74
C GLU A 12 -4.38 -4.80 -5.00
N ALA A 13 -4.79 -3.53 -4.94
CA ALA A 13 -4.08 -2.50 -4.18
C ALA A 13 -4.07 -2.82 -2.67
N GLY A 14 -5.15 -3.40 -2.14
CA GLY A 14 -5.25 -3.82 -0.74
C GLY A 14 -4.46 -5.09 -0.40
N GLN A 15 -4.04 -5.86 -1.41
CA GLN A 15 -3.20 -7.05 -1.25
C GLN A 15 -1.70 -6.73 -1.23
N ILE A 16 -1.30 -5.49 -1.52
CA ILE A 16 0.11 -5.06 -1.45
C ILE A 16 0.59 -5.15 0.00
N LYS A 17 1.61 -5.97 0.26
CA LYS A 17 2.21 -6.11 1.60
C LYS A 17 3.49 -5.29 1.71
N ASN A 18 3.82 -4.87 2.94
CA ASN A 18 5.10 -4.21 3.21
C ASN A 18 6.32 -5.06 2.82
N THR A 19 6.20 -6.40 2.84
CA THR A 19 7.26 -7.32 2.46
C THR A 19 7.58 -7.18 0.98
N ASP A 20 6.56 -7.15 0.12
CA ASP A 20 6.73 -6.99 -1.33
C ASP A 20 7.34 -5.62 -1.66
N ILE A 21 6.91 -4.57 -0.94
CA ILE A 21 7.46 -3.21 -1.09
C ILE A 21 8.94 -3.17 -0.63
N ALA A 22 9.28 -3.83 0.48
CA ALA A 22 10.63 -3.84 1.02
C ALA A 22 11.59 -4.65 0.15
N GLU A 23 11.14 -5.77 -0.40
CA GLU A 23 11.91 -6.62 -1.30
C GLU A 23 12.19 -5.91 -2.63
N GLU A 24 11.18 -5.28 -3.25
CA GLU A 24 11.37 -4.57 -4.51
C GLU A 24 12.29 -3.36 -4.36
N LEU A 25 12.15 -2.63 -3.26
CA LEU A 25 12.98 -1.46 -2.98
C LEU A 25 14.32 -1.83 -2.33
N ALA A 26 14.62 -3.12 -2.15
CA ALA A 26 15.80 -3.65 -1.48
C ALA A 26 16.13 -2.90 -0.18
N LEU A 27 15.10 -2.62 0.64
CA LEU A 27 15.24 -1.77 1.81
C LEU A 27 16.10 -2.48 2.86
N PRO A 28 17.14 -1.81 3.40
CA PRO A 28 17.89 -2.35 4.52
C PRO A 28 16.97 -2.50 5.74
N PRO A 29 17.27 -3.41 6.69
CA PRO A 29 16.40 -3.75 7.82
C PRO A 29 15.95 -2.53 8.64
N VAL A 30 16.77 -1.48 8.72
CA VAL A 30 16.46 -0.23 9.43
C VAL A 30 15.40 0.65 8.72
N LYS A 31 15.14 0.42 7.43
CA LYS A 31 14.19 1.17 6.60
C LYS A 31 12.89 0.41 6.30
N ILE A 32 12.70 -0.78 6.89
CA ILE A 32 11.44 -1.55 6.74
C ILE A 32 10.23 -0.81 7.33
N HIS A 33 10.43 0.05 8.33
CA HIS A 33 9.33 0.90 8.82
C HIS A 33 8.72 1.79 7.71
N CYS A 34 9.49 2.14 6.66
CA CYS A 34 8.99 2.90 5.52
C CYS A 34 8.04 2.08 4.64
N SER A 35 8.24 0.76 4.52
CA SER A 35 7.34 -0.11 3.77
C SER A 35 6.05 -0.41 4.56
N VAL A 36 6.14 -0.52 5.89
CA VAL A 36 4.96 -0.61 6.77
C VAL A 36 4.10 0.65 6.65
N LEU A 37 4.73 1.83 6.74
CA LEU A 37 4.03 3.10 6.59
C LEU A 37 3.34 3.22 5.22
N ALA A 38 3.98 2.74 4.15
CA ALA A 38 3.39 2.73 2.82
C ALA A 38 2.19 1.78 2.70
N GLU A 39 2.27 0.58 3.30
CA GLU A 39 1.15 -0.37 3.34
C GLU A 39 -0.06 0.22 4.09
N ASP A 40 0.16 0.77 5.28
CA ASP A 40 -0.90 1.40 6.08
C ASP A 40 -1.57 2.55 5.32
N ALA A 41 -0.79 3.41 4.66
CA ALA A 41 -1.33 4.52 3.88
C ALA A 41 -2.22 4.03 2.71
N ILE A 42 -1.83 2.96 2.02
CA ILE A 42 -2.62 2.38 0.92
C ILE A 42 -3.94 1.81 1.47
N LYS A 43 -3.89 1.04 2.56
CA LYS A 43 -5.10 0.47 3.18
C LYS A 43 -6.05 1.56 3.68
N ALA A 44 -5.53 2.58 4.36
CA ALA A 44 -6.31 3.70 4.84
C ALA A 44 -7.00 4.44 3.68
N ALA A 45 -6.29 4.70 2.59
CA ALA A 45 -6.85 5.35 1.40
C ALA A 45 -7.96 4.49 0.74
N ILE A 46 -7.80 3.16 0.68
CA ILE A 46 -8.82 2.26 0.12
C ILE A 46 -10.06 2.25 1.01
N THR A 47 -9.90 2.19 2.33
CA THR A 47 -11.02 2.23 3.29
C THR A 47 -11.78 3.55 3.17
N ASP A 48 -11.08 4.69 3.20
CA ASP A 48 -11.68 6.03 3.06
C ASP A 48 -12.44 6.17 1.72
N TYR A 49 -11.88 5.64 0.63
CA TYR A 49 -12.56 5.62 -0.67
C TYR A 49 -13.86 4.79 -0.64
N LYS A 50 -13.83 3.61 -0.02
CA LYS A 50 -15.02 2.74 0.12
C LYS A 50 -16.10 3.38 0.98
N GLU A 51 -15.73 4.01 2.10
CA GLU A 51 -16.67 4.72 2.98
C GLU A 51 -17.34 5.89 2.25
N LYS A 52 -16.58 6.67 1.48
CA LYS A 52 -17.10 7.78 0.67
C LYS A 52 -18.01 7.32 -0.47
N GLN A 53 -17.74 6.17 -1.09
CA GLN A 53 -18.58 5.59 -2.14
C GLN A 53 -19.89 4.98 -1.62
N SER A 54 -19.95 4.64 -0.34
CA SER A 54 -21.13 4.03 0.30
C SER A 54 -22.11 5.07 0.88
N SER A 55 -21.84 6.36 0.67
CA SER A 55 -22.66 7.50 1.15
C SER A 55 -23.44 8.17 0.01
#